data_AF-A0A4V3AYL9-F1
#
_entry.id   AF-A0A4V3AYL9-F1
#
_cell.length_a   1.000
_cell.length_b   1.000
_cell.length_c   1.000
_cell.angle_alpha   90.00
_cell.angle_beta   90.00
_cell.angle_gamma   90.00
#
_symmetry.space_group_name_H-M   'P 1'
#
loop_
_entity.id
_entity.type
_entity.pdbx_description
1 polymer ?
#
loop_
_entity_poly.entity_id
_entity_poly.type
_entity_poly.pdbx_seq_one_letter_code
_entity_poly.pdbx_strand_id
1 'polypeptide(L)' 'MSAAHLHEHAGDAHQRAAEVHDQAPSAGVGDVTAHKAKAQRHRRAATSDREAASRDYYDAEQERH' A
#
# COMPACT_ATOMS: atom_id res chain seq x y z
N MET A 1 -2.81 16.05 -10.57
CA MET A 1 -2.31 14.82 -9.92
C MET A 1 -2.15 13.78 -11.02
N SER A 2 -0.98 13.15 -11.17
CA SER A 2 -0.77 12.07 -12.15
C SER A 2 -1.27 10.73 -11.62
N ALA A 3 -1.46 9.74 -12.51
CA ALA A 3 -1.77 8.37 -12.11
C ALA A 3 -0.71 7.80 -11.14
N ALA A 4 0.58 8.06 -11.43
CA ALA A 4 1.68 7.69 -10.55
C ALA A 4 1.52 8.22 -9.11
N HIS A 5 1.19 9.51 -8.95
CA HIS A 5 0.97 10.11 -7.63
C HIS A 5 -0.25 9.52 -6.91
N LEU A 6 -1.30 9.12 -7.63
CA LEU A 6 -2.46 8.46 -7.04
C LEU A 6 -2.09 7.07 -6.51
N HIS A 7 -1.31 6.31 -7.28
CA HIS A 7 -0.79 5.02 -6.85
C HIS A 7 0.17 5.13 -5.67
N GLU A 8 1.09 6.09 -5.64
CA GLU A 8 1.94 6.31 -4.46
C GLU A 8 1.11 6.58 -3.21
N HIS A 9 0.13 7.48 -3.31
CA HIS A 9 -0.73 7.81 -2.18
C HIS A 9 -1.58 6.62 -1.71
N ALA A 10 -2.08 5.80 -2.66
CA ALA A 10 -2.78 4.55 -2.35
C ALA A 10 -1.86 3.54 -1.63
N GLY A 11 -0.61 3.41 -2.11
CA GLY A 11 0.40 2.57 -1.48
C GLY A 11 0.68 2.98 -0.03
N ASP A 12 0.81 4.27 0.24
CA ASP A 12 1.01 4.80 1.59
C ASP A 12 -0.22 4.63 2.49
N ALA A 13 -1.43 4.74 1.92
CA ALA A 13 -2.66 4.44 2.66
C ALA A 13 -2.73 2.96 3.06
N HIS A 14 -2.38 2.06 2.16
CA HIS A 14 -2.30 0.63 2.46
C HIS A 14 -1.22 0.30 3.49
N GLN A 15 -0.04 0.91 3.39
CA GLN A 15 1.02 0.72 4.37
C GLN A 15 0.57 1.12 5.79
N ARG A 16 -0.04 2.30 5.92
CA ARG A 16 -0.60 2.76 7.21
C ARG A 16 -1.70 1.84 7.73
N ALA A 17 -2.57 1.33 6.85
CA ALA A 17 -3.59 0.36 7.24
C ALA A 17 -2.98 -0.97 7.75
N ALA A 18 -1.88 -1.41 7.15
CA ALA A 18 -1.16 -2.58 7.64
C ALA A 18 -0.59 -2.36 9.04
N GLU A 19 0.00 -1.20 9.31
CA GLU A 19 0.55 -0.82 10.62
C GLU A 19 -0.54 -0.78 11.70
N VAL A 20 -1.72 -0.24 11.39
CA VAL A 20 -2.87 -0.26 12.30
C VAL A 20 -3.27 -1.69 12.67
N HIS A 21 -3.29 -2.60 11.70
CA HIS A 21 -3.58 -4.00 12.00
C HIS A 21 -2.47 -4.72 12.76
N ASP A 22 -1.20 -4.38 12.53
CA ASP A 22 -0.07 -4.93 13.30
C ASP A 22 -0.11 -4.45 14.77
N GLN A 23 -0.66 -3.27 15.05
CA GLN A 23 -0.80 -2.71 16.41
C GLN A 23 -2.02 -3.22 17.19
N ALA A 24 -3.10 -3.61 16.50
CA ALA A 24 -4.34 -4.04 17.14
C ALA A 24 -4.17 -5.19 18.17
N PRO A 25 -3.34 -6.23 17.92
CA PRO A 25 -3.03 -7.26 18.92
C PRO A 25 -2.44 -6.72 20.22
N SER A 26 -1.53 -5.75 20.15
CA SER A 26 -0.91 -5.14 21.34
C SER A 26 -1.91 -4.32 22.16
N ALA A 27 -2.97 -3.81 21.51
CA ALA A 27 -4.08 -3.15 22.18
C ALA A 27 -5.15 -4.12 22.72
N GLY A 28 -4.95 -5.43 22.57
CA GLY A 28 -5.93 -6.45 22.97
C GLY A 28 -7.20 -6.46 22.10
N VAL A 29 -7.13 -5.91 20.89
CA VAL A 29 -8.29 -5.78 20.00
C VAL A 29 -8.33 -6.96 19.03
N GLY A 30 -9.46 -7.68 19.05
CA GLY A 30 -9.81 -8.66 18.02
C GLY A 30 -8.92 -9.90 17.96
N ASP A 31 -9.09 -10.67 16.88
CA ASP A 31 -8.32 -11.89 16.65
C ASP A 31 -6.95 -11.58 16.00
N VAL A 32 -5.88 -12.04 16.64
CA VAL A 32 -4.49 -11.78 16.22
C VAL A 32 -4.21 -12.35 14.83
N THR A 33 -4.73 -13.53 14.51
CA THR A 33 -4.50 -14.19 13.23
C THR A 33 -5.18 -13.42 12.09
N ALA A 34 -6.40 -12.96 12.31
CA ALA A 34 -7.15 -12.13 11.38
C ALA A 34 -6.45 -10.77 11.16
N HIS A 35 -5.95 -10.14 12.22
CA HIS A 35 -5.19 -8.90 12.11
C HIS A 35 -3.92 -9.08 11.28
N LYS A 36 -3.12 -10.12 11.55
CA LYS A 36 -1.93 -10.45 10.73
C LYS A 36 -2.28 -10.68 9.27
N ALA A 37 -3.35 -11.43 8.98
CA ALA A 37 -3.78 -11.70 7.61
C ALA A 37 -4.21 -10.42 6.88
N LYS A 38 -4.94 -9.51 7.56
CA LYS A 38 -5.32 -8.21 7.01
C LYS A 38 -4.11 -7.31 6.77
N ALA A 39 -3.18 -7.24 7.73
CA ALA A 39 -1.94 -6.48 7.58
C ALA A 39 -1.12 -6.97 6.37
N GLN A 40 -1.02 -8.29 6.18
CA GLN A 40 -0.34 -8.86 5.02
C GLN A 40 -1.03 -8.51 3.69
N ARG A 41 -2.37 -8.53 3.64
CA ARG A 41 -3.12 -8.11 2.45
C ARG A 41 -2.86 -6.64 2.10
N HIS A 42 -2.87 -5.76 3.08
CA HIS A 42 -2.54 -4.35 2.88
C HIS A 42 -1.10 -4.15 2.41
N ARG A 43 -0.12 -4.86 2.98
CA ARG A 43 1.27 -4.81 2.49
C ARG A 43 1.39 -5.21 1.02
N ARG A 44 0.71 -6.29 0.61
CA ARG A 44 0.69 -6.73 -0.80
C ARG A 44 0.06 -5.68 -1.72
N ALA A 45 -1.04 -5.07 -1.29
CA ALA A 45 -1.68 -3.99 -2.04
C ALA A 45 -0.75 -2.76 -2.15
N ALA A 46 -0.08 -2.38 -1.06
CA ALA A 46 0.90 -1.29 -1.08
C ALA A 46 2.06 -1.54 -2.05
N THR A 47 2.58 -2.77 -2.10
CA THR A 47 3.59 -3.16 -3.09
C THR A 47 3.05 -3.03 -4.52
N SER A 48 1.85 -3.55 -4.78
CA SER A 48 1.22 -3.46 -6.10
C SER A 48 1.04 -2.02 -6.58
N ASP A 49 0.60 -1.12 -5.69
CA ASP A 49 0.44 0.29 -5.98
C ASP A 49 1.78 0.97 -6.28
N ARG A 50 2.83 0.69 -5.49
CA ARG A 50 4.17 1.24 -5.77
C ARG A 50 4.73 0.77 -7.11
N GLU A 51 4.52 -0.49 -7.46
CA GLU A 51 4.90 -1.01 -8.77
C GLU A 51 4.08 -0.37 -9.91
N ALA A 52 2.81 -0.07 -9.70
CA ALA A 52 1.99 0.65 -10.66
C ALA A 52 2.49 2.09 -10.83
N ALA A 53 2.77 2.81 -9.74
CA ALA A 53 3.35 4.14 -9.79
C ALA A 53 4.69 4.18 -10.54
N SER A 54 5.57 3.21 -10.29
CA SER A 54 6.84 3.10 -11.00
C SER A 54 6.67 2.89 -12.50
N ARG A 55 5.63 2.15 -12.92
CA ARG A 55 5.31 1.95 -14.34
C ARG A 55 4.80 3.25 -14.96
N ASP A 56 3.86 3.93 -14.29
CA ASP A 56 3.33 5.21 -14.76
C ASP A 56 4.41 6.29 -14.89
N TYR A 57 5.39 6.32 -13.98
CA TYR A 57 6.53 7.24 -14.10
C TYR A 57 7.39 6.90 -15.31
N TYR A 58 7.71 5.63 -15.51
CA TYR A 58 8.51 5.19 -16.66
C TYR A 58 7.81 5.51 -17.98
N ASP A 59 6.51 5.21 -18.10
CA ASP A 59 5.74 5.48 -19.30
C ASP A 59 5.66 7.00 -19.58
N ALA A 60 5.44 7.81 -18.54
CA ALA A 60 5.41 9.26 -18.66
C ALA A 60 6.78 9.89 -19.03
N GLU A 61 7.89 9.26 -18.66
CA GLU A 61 9.24 9.66 -19.11
C GLU A 61 9.44 9.31 -20.59
N GLN A 62 9.01 8.11 -21.02
CA GLN A 62 9.14 7.67 -22.41
C GLN A 62 8.28 8.51 -23.37
N GLU A 63 7.11 8.97 -22.95
CA GLU A 63 6.25 9.86 -23.76
C GLU A 63 6.80 11.28 -23.92
N ARG A 64 7.80 11.68 -23.11
CA ARG A 64 8.42 13.01 -23.19
C ARG A 64 9.59 13.10 -24.17
N HIS A 65 10.04 11.96 -24.71
CA HIS A 65 11.17 11.82 -25.63
C HIS A 65 10.71 11.52 -27.06
#